data_AF-A0AA35N6M3-F1
#
_entry.id   AF-A0AA35N6M3-F1
#
_cell.length_a   1.000
_cell.length_b   1.000
_cell.length_c   1.000
_cell.angle_alpha   90.00
_cell.angle_beta   90.00
_cell.angle_gamma   90.00
#
_symmetry.space_group_name_H-M   'P 1'
#
loop_
_entity.id
_entity.type
_entity.pdbx_description
1 polymer ?
#
loop_
_entity_poly.entity_id
_entity_poly.type
_entity_poly.pdbx_seq_one_letter_code
_entity_poly.pdbx_strand_id
1 'polypeptide(L)'
;MSQALARQAIEIKLMAWAAARPIRVANFEQGFEAGPDETYLQAFPLPAGTTCRYLGSDAYEYTGVYQLSIVCPAGQPLATAEALVEELSSLFRVDSELSRNGFEGLITEPVEQGPTITESATYTVPASFTYRGIADQ
;
A
#
# COMPACT_ATOMS: atom_id res chain seq x y z
N MET A 1 -3.40 -11.77 14.75
CA MET A 1 -3.16 -12.43 13.44
C MET A 1 -2.16 -11.59 12.66
N SER A 2 -1.01 -12.16 12.32
CA SER A 2 0.17 -11.39 11.89
C SER A 2 0.06 -10.72 10.52
N GLN A 3 -0.85 -11.18 9.63
CA GLN A 3 -1.19 -10.44 8.41
C GLN A 3 -1.81 -9.07 8.72
N ALA A 4 -2.56 -8.95 9.82
CA ALA A 4 -3.07 -7.65 10.26
C ALA A 4 -1.94 -6.74 10.78
N LEU A 5 -0.90 -7.30 11.39
CA LEU A 5 0.28 -6.54 11.82
C LEU A 5 1.09 -6.03 10.64
N ALA A 6 1.29 -6.86 9.61
CA ALA A 6 1.93 -6.44 8.36
C ALA A 6 1.15 -5.29 7.69
N ARG A 7 -0.18 -5.45 7.55
CA ARG A 7 -1.07 -4.38 7.05
C ARG A 7 -0.92 -3.09 7.86
N GLN A 8 -0.99 -3.18 9.19
CA GLN A 8 -0.87 -2.01 10.07
C GLN A 8 0.50 -1.32 9.96
N ALA A 9 1.59 -2.08 9.84
CA ALA A 9 2.93 -1.52 9.66
C ALA A 9 3.00 -0.66 8.39
N ILE A 10 2.43 -1.16 7.30
CA ILE A 10 2.35 -0.44 6.02
C ILE A 10 1.44 0.79 6.12
N GLU A 11 0.23 0.61 6.67
CA GLU A 11 -0.76 1.69 6.78
C GLU A 11 -0.26 2.84 7.67
N ILE A 12 0.42 2.55 8.78
CA ILE A 12 0.99 3.61 9.64
C ILE A 12 2.02 4.43 8.86
N LYS A 13 2.89 3.76 8.09
CA LYS A 13 3.89 4.43 7.26
C LYS A 13 3.24 5.27 6.16
N LEU A 14 2.22 4.72 5.49
CA LEU A 14 1.44 5.43 4.47
C LEU A 14 0.71 6.65 5.06
N MET A 15 0.02 6.48 6.18
CA MET A 15 -0.76 7.54 6.83
C MET A 15 0.15 8.65 7.37
N ALA A 16 1.34 8.32 7.88
CA ALA A 16 2.33 9.33 8.28
C ALA A 16 2.80 10.16 7.08
N TRP A 17 3.04 9.52 5.92
CA TRP A 17 3.37 10.22 4.68
C TRP A 17 2.20 11.06 4.16
N ALA A 18 0.97 10.53 4.21
CA ALA A 18 -0.23 11.21 3.76
C ALA A 18 -0.58 12.41 4.64
N ALA A 19 -0.40 12.32 5.96
CA ALA A 19 -0.66 13.41 6.91
C ALA A 19 0.25 14.63 6.71
N ALA A 20 1.43 14.44 6.12
CA ALA A 20 2.32 15.54 5.73
C ALA A 20 1.87 16.26 4.44
N ARG A 21 0.77 15.80 3.82
CA ARG A 21 0.27 16.24 2.51
C ARG A 21 -1.25 16.47 2.58
N PRO A 22 -1.83 17.23 1.63
CA PRO A 22 -3.28 17.36 1.51
C PRO A 22 -3.89 16.16 0.76
N ILE A 23 -3.50 14.93 1.09
CA ILE A 23 -3.98 13.70 0.42
C ILE A 23 -4.68 12.80 1.42
N ARG A 24 -5.92 12.42 1.10
CA ARG A 24 -6.69 11.48 1.91
C ARG A 24 -6.50 10.05 1.41
N VAL A 25 -6.45 9.11 2.34
CA VAL A 25 -6.37 7.67 2.06
C VAL A 25 -7.67 7.02 2.50
N ALA A 26 -8.40 6.48 1.53
CA ALA A 26 -9.57 5.66 1.74
C ALA A 26 -9.15 4.27 2.23
N ASN A 27 -9.38 3.99 3.51
CA ASN A 27 -9.17 2.69 4.12
C ASN A 27 -10.52 2.01 4.36
N PHE A 28 -10.59 0.68 4.22
CA PHE A 28 -11.85 -0.11 4.29
C PHE A 28 -12.68 0.09 5.56
N GLU A 29 -12.08 0.52 6.66
CA GLU A 29 -12.74 0.62 7.97
C GLU A 29 -13.61 1.88 8.11
N GLN A 30 -13.48 2.88 7.23
CA GLN A 30 -14.27 4.11 7.24
C GLN A 30 -14.98 4.32 5.91
N GLY A 31 -16.28 4.66 5.97
CA GLY A 31 -17.00 5.16 4.80
C GLY A 31 -16.25 6.35 4.22
N PHE A 32 -15.76 6.20 2.99
CA PHE A 32 -15.01 7.24 2.31
C PHE A 32 -15.86 7.82 1.18
N GLU A 33 -16.22 9.09 1.33
CA GLU A 33 -16.77 9.90 0.25
C GLU A 33 -15.69 10.88 -0.21
N ALA A 34 -15.37 10.79 -1.50
CA ALA A 34 -14.49 11.73 -2.15
C ALA A 34 -15.20 13.08 -2.30
N GLY A 35 -14.47 14.17 -2.01
CA GLY A 35 -14.90 15.50 -2.35
C GLY A 35 -14.96 15.72 -3.87
N PRO A 36 -15.66 16.76 -4.33
CA PRO A 36 -15.66 17.12 -5.74
C PRO A 36 -14.24 17.46 -6.18
N ASP A 37 -13.81 16.86 -7.30
CA ASP A 37 -12.50 17.05 -7.90
C ASP A 37 -11.30 16.76 -6.96
N GLU A 38 -11.49 15.87 -5.98
CA GLU A 38 -10.44 15.48 -5.04
C GLU A 38 -9.53 14.38 -5.61
N THR A 39 -8.22 14.57 -5.49
CA THR A 39 -7.23 13.49 -5.66
C THR A 39 -7.09 12.72 -4.35
N TYR A 40 -7.27 11.41 -4.38
CA TYR A 40 -7.18 10.56 -3.18
C TYR A 40 -6.54 9.21 -3.48
N LEU A 41 -6.13 8.51 -2.42
CA LEU A 41 -5.61 7.16 -2.52
C LEU A 41 -6.64 6.16 -1.99
N GLN A 42 -6.76 5.01 -2.64
CA GLN A 42 -7.45 3.85 -2.08
C GLN A 42 -6.44 2.74 -1.85
N ALA A 43 -6.41 2.19 -0.64
CA ALA A 43 -5.47 1.13 -0.29
C ALA A 43 -6.17 -0.23 -0.25
N PHE A 44 -5.55 -1.24 -0.87
CA PHE A 44 -6.02 -2.62 -0.98
C PHE A 44 -4.91 -3.59 -0.55
N PRO A 45 -4.93 -4.11 0.70
CA PRO A 45 -4.01 -5.16 1.11
C PRO A 45 -4.47 -6.49 0.49
N LEU A 46 -3.56 -7.14 -0.24
CA LEU A 46 -3.77 -8.44 -0.88
C LEU A 46 -2.83 -9.47 -0.23
N PRO A 47 -3.18 -9.98 0.98
CA PRO A 47 -2.35 -10.95 1.68
C PRO A 47 -2.33 -12.28 0.92
N ALA A 48 -1.15 -12.88 0.78
CA ALA A 48 -1.01 -14.24 0.27
C ALA A 48 -1.27 -15.26 1.40
N GLY A 49 -1.33 -16.54 1.01
CA GLY A 49 -1.40 -17.64 1.96
C GLY A 49 -0.21 -17.61 2.92
N THR A 50 -0.48 -17.81 4.22
CA THR A 50 0.59 -17.95 5.22
C THR A 50 1.34 -19.25 4.94
N THR A 51 2.66 -19.19 4.87
CA THR A 51 3.49 -20.37 4.60
C THR A 51 4.43 -20.64 5.77
N CYS A 52 4.88 -21.88 5.90
CA CYS A 52 5.93 -22.26 6.83
C CYS A 52 7.00 -23.00 6.04
N ARG A 53 8.22 -22.47 6.02
CA ARG A 53 9.34 -23.10 5.30
C ARG A 53 9.99 -24.22 6.11
N TYR A 54 9.83 -24.19 7.43
CA TYR A 54 10.45 -25.12 8.35
C TYR A 54 9.46 -26.21 8.78
N LEU A 55 9.98 -27.41 9.03
CA LEU A 55 9.20 -28.46 9.70
C LEU A 55 8.89 -28.02 11.13
N GLY A 56 7.79 -28.50 11.71
CA GLY A 56 7.44 -28.21 13.11
C GLY A 56 6.66 -26.91 13.36
N SER A 57 6.43 -26.08 12.33
CA SER A 57 5.80 -24.75 12.46
C SER A 57 6.68 -23.69 13.15
N ASP A 58 8.00 -23.85 13.09
CA ASP A 58 8.95 -23.01 13.84
C ASP A 58 9.00 -21.54 13.37
N ALA A 59 8.61 -21.24 12.13
CA ALA A 59 8.47 -19.85 11.67
C ALA A 59 7.44 -19.71 10.54
N TYR A 60 6.41 -18.89 10.78
CA TYR A 60 5.45 -18.50 9.77
C TYR A 60 5.92 -17.29 8.98
N GLU A 61 5.88 -17.41 7.66
CA GLU A 61 6.14 -16.34 6.71
C GLU A 61 4.81 -15.75 6.24
N TYR A 62 4.71 -14.43 6.38
CA TYR A 62 3.60 -13.62 5.95
C TYR A 62 4.06 -12.76 4.78
N THR A 63 3.42 -12.97 3.64
CA THR A 63 3.71 -12.22 2.41
C THR A 63 2.42 -11.74 1.79
N GLY A 64 2.51 -10.73 0.93
CA GLY A 64 1.40 -10.24 0.16
C GLY A 64 1.80 -9.09 -0.75
N VAL A 65 0.83 -8.65 -1.54
CA VAL A 65 0.92 -7.44 -2.35
C VAL A 65 0.13 -6.35 -1.65
N TYR A 66 0.66 -5.14 -1.63
CA TYR A 66 -0.08 -3.97 -1.21
C TYR A 66 -0.35 -3.11 -2.45
N GLN A 67 -1.62 -2.95 -2.81
CA GLN A 67 -2.02 -2.17 -3.96
C GLN A 67 -2.62 -0.84 -3.50
N LEU A 68 -2.22 0.23 -4.17
CA LEU A 68 -2.73 1.58 -4.02
C LEU A 68 -3.34 2.01 -5.34
N SER A 69 -4.55 2.57 -5.31
CA SER A 69 -5.16 3.23 -6.46
C SER A 69 -5.09 4.74 -6.23
N ILE A 70 -4.34 5.44 -7.07
CA ILE A 70 -4.30 6.90 -7.10
C ILE A 70 -5.44 7.37 -7.98
N VAL A 71 -6.49 7.92 -7.38
CA VAL A 71 -7.67 8.40 -8.11
C VAL A 71 -7.57 9.91 -8.25
N CYS A 72 -7.63 10.37 -9.49
CA CYS A 72 -7.58 11.79 -9.84
C CYS A 72 -8.83 12.17 -10.65
N PRO A 73 -9.32 13.42 -10.54
CA PRO A 73 -10.40 13.91 -11.38
C PRO A 73 -9.99 14.01 -12.86
N ALA A 74 -10.97 13.86 -13.74
CA ALA A 74 -10.78 14.09 -15.17
C ALA A 74 -10.33 15.54 -15.44
N GLY A 75 -9.37 15.70 -16.36
CA GLY A 75 -8.81 17.01 -16.71
C GLY A 75 -7.56 17.40 -15.90
N GLN A 76 -7.24 16.70 -14.81
CA GLN A 76 -5.95 16.86 -14.14
C GLN A 76 -4.83 16.19 -14.95
N PRO A 77 -3.62 16.79 -15.05
CA PRO A 77 -2.51 16.19 -15.78
C PRO A 77 -2.07 14.87 -15.16
N LEU A 78 -1.79 13.86 -16.00
CA LEU A 78 -1.26 12.55 -15.57
C LEU A 78 0.01 12.68 -14.71
N ALA A 79 0.83 13.70 -14.99
CA ALA A 79 2.02 14.05 -14.21
C ALA A 79 1.74 14.22 -12.70
N THR A 80 0.50 14.55 -12.31
CA THR A 80 0.12 14.62 -10.89
C THR A 80 0.13 13.24 -10.24
N ALA A 81 -0.44 12.23 -10.92
CA ALA A 81 -0.42 10.87 -10.43
C ALA A 81 0.99 10.26 -10.50
N GLU A 82 1.75 10.55 -11.55
CA GLU A 82 3.14 10.09 -11.70
C GLU A 82 4.04 10.62 -10.57
N ALA A 83 3.89 11.89 -10.17
CA ALA A 83 4.60 12.45 -9.01
C ALA A 83 4.26 11.67 -7.72
N LEU A 84 2.99 11.32 -7.52
CA LEU A 84 2.58 10.52 -6.36
C LEU A 84 3.17 9.10 -6.40
N VAL A 85 3.27 8.48 -7.58
CA VAL A 85 3.94 7.19 -7.76
C VAL A 85 5.43 7.30 -7.38
N GLU A 86 6.13 8.35 -7.83
CA GLU A 86 7.55 8.56 -7.50
C GLU A 86 7.78 8.75 -5.99
N GLU A 87 6.89 9.51 -5.34
CA GLU A 87 6.92 9.70 -3.90
C GLU A 87 6.64 8.41 -3.12
N LEU A 88 5.65 7.62 -3.57
CA LEU A 88 5.36 6.31 -2.99
C LEU A 88 6.52 5.33 -3.20
N SER A 89 7.18 5.37 -4.36
CA SER A 89 8.38 4.58 -4.65
C SER A 89 9.53 4.92 -3.71
N SER A 90 9.68 6.20 -3.37
CA SER A 90 10.68 6.66 -2.39
C SER A 90 10.34 6.24 -0.96
N LEU A 91 9.05 6.25 -0.61
CA LEU A 91 8.56 5.81 0.71
C LEU A 91 8.70 4.29 0.89
N PHE A 92 8.37 3.53 -0.15
CA PHE A 92 8.29 2.07 -0.18
C PHE A 92 9.37 1.46 -1.07
N ARG A 93 10.63 1.85 -0.85
CA ARG A 93 11.78 1.23 -1.52
C ARG A 93 11.99 -0.22 -1.06
N VAL A 94 12.59 -1.03 -1.93
CA VAL A 94 13.09 -2.37 -1.59
C VAL A 94 13.99 -2.28 -0.36
N ASP A 95 13.89 -3.30 0.50
CA ASP A 95 14.57 -3.40 1.80
C ASP A 95 14.12 -2.35 2.84
N SER A 96 13.06 -1.58 2.57
CA SER A 96 12.42 -0.79 3.61
C SER A 96 11.84 -1.70 4.68
N GLU A 97 12.24 -1.47 5.93
CA GLU A 97 11.72 -2.19 7.08
C GLU A 97 10.23 -1.88 7.32
N LEU A 98 9.52 -2.91 7.74
CA LEU A 98 8.14 -2.90 8.22
C LEU A 98 8.13 -3.60 9.59
N SER A 99 7.99 -2.82 10.67
CA SER A 99 8.00 -3.38 12.02
C SER A 99 6.78 -2.93 12.82
N ARG A 100 6.12 -3.89 13.48
CA ARG A 100 4.98 -3.61 14.35
C ARG A 100 4.69 -4.75 15.32
N ASN A 101 4.78 -4.48 16.63
CA ASN A 101 4.33 -5.40 17.69
C ASN A 101 4.81 -6.86 17.50
N GLY A 102 6.11 -7.06 17.22
CA GLY A 102 6.69 -8.40 17.01
C GLY A 102 6.59 -8.93 15.57
N PHE A 103 5.96 -8.19 14.65
CA PHE A 103 6.14 -8.40 13.21
C PHE A 103 7.42 -7.71 12.73
N GLU A 104 8.25 -8.46 12.01
CA GLU A 104 9.45 -7.98 11.34
C GLU A 104 9.38 -8.36 9.87
N GLY A 105 9.36 -7.37 9.00
CA GLY A 105 9.29 -7.57 7.56
C GLY A 105 9.97 -6.48 6.77
N LEU A 106 9.94 -6.66 5.46
CA LEU A 106 10.54 -5.77 4.49
C LEU A 106 9.75 -5.78 3.19
N ILE A 107 9.99 -4.74 2.39
CA ILE A 107 9.51 -4.63 1.02
C ILE A 107 10.47 -5.41 0.12
N THR A 108 9.94 -6.40 -0.60
CA THR A 108 10.74 -7.32 -1.41
C THR A 108 10.78 -6.94 -2.89
N GLU A 109 9.77 -6.23 -3.37
CA GLU A 109 9.67 -5.77 -4.76
C GLU A 109 9.35 -4.27 -4.76
N PRO A 110 9.92 -3.49 -5.69
CA PRO A 110 9.69 -2.06 -5.74
C PRO A 110 8.24 -1.74 -6.05
N VAL A 111 7.86 -0.47 -5.81
CA VAL A 111 6.59 0.05 -6.30
C VAL A 111 6.57 0.00 -7.83
N GLU A 112 5.61 -0.73 -8.38
CA GLU A 112 5.35 -0.82 -9.81
C GLU A 112 4.04 -0.11 -10.14
N GLN A 113 4.09 0.76 -11.15
CA GLN A 113 2.92 1.44 -11.69
C GLN A 113 2.23 0.53 -12.71
N GLY A 114 0.94 0.28 -12.53
CA GLY A 114 0.09 -0.39 -13.50
C GLY A 114 -0.52 0.58 -14.53
N PRO A 115 -1.33 0.05 -15.47
CA PRO A 115 -1.90 0.88 -16.54
C PRO A 115 -2.90 1.90 -15.98
N THR A 116 -2.88 3.11 -16.54
CA THR A 116 -3.89 4.13 -16.23
C THR A 116 -5.27 3.69 -16.71
N ILE A 117 -6.23 3.66 -15.79
CA ILE A 117 -7.62 3.30 -16.03
C ILE A 117 -8.45 4.58 -16.06
N THR A 118 -9.01 4.92 -17.21
CA THR A 118 -9.85 6.13 -17.37
C THR A 118 -11.32 5.79 -17.24
N GLU A 119 -12.04 6.57 -16.43
CA GLU A 119 -13.48 6.53 -16.28
C GLU A 119 -14.10 7.85 -16.74
N SER A 120 -15.43 7.98 -16.63
CA SER A 120 -16.16 9.16 -17.15
C SER A 120 -15.83 10.47 -16.42
N ALA A 121 -15.50 10.42 -15.13
CA ALA A 121 -15.24 11.59 -14.29
C ALA A 121 -13.85 11.58 -13.61
N THR A 122 -13.13 10.46 -13.70
CA THR A 122 -11.85 10.24 -13.01
C THR A 122 -10.91 9.43 -13.88
N TYR A 123 -9.64 9.44 -13.52
CA TYR A 123 -8.69 8.43 -13.94
C TYR A 123 -7.97 7.87 -12.72
N THR A 124 -7.63 6.59 -12.80
CA THR A 124 -6.99 5.84 -11.73
C THR A 124 -5.65 5.31 -12.19
N VAL A 125 -4.60 5.57 -11.43
CA VAL A 125 -3.28 4.98 -11.62
C VAL A 125 -3.03 3.98 -10.49
N PRO A 126 -3.07 2.67 -10.76
CA PRO A 126 -2.73 1.66 -9.76
C PRO A 126 -1.21 1.62 -9.57
N ALA A 127 -0.78 1.45 -8.32
CA ALA A 127 0.60 1.22 -7.93
C ALA A 127 0.65 0.10 -6.89
N SER A 128 1.60 -0.83 -7.00
CA SER A 128 1.68 -1.97 -6.07
C SER A 128 3.11 -2.34 -5.73
N PHE A 129 3.30 -2.92 -4.54
CA PHE A 129 4.59 -3.49 -4.12
C PHE A 129 4.36 -4.75 -3.30
N THR A 130 5.38 -5.61 -3.24
CA THR A 130 5.33 -6.86 -2.48
C THR A 130 6.06 -6.72 -1.15
N TYR A 131 5.48 -7.28 -0.10
CA TYR A 131 6.09 -7.35 1.22
C TYR A 131 6.24 -8.80 1.69
N ARG A 132 7.19 -9.01 2.60
CA ARG A 132 7.39 -10.26 3.31
C ARG A 132 7.87 -9.98 4.72
N GLY A 133 7.39 -10.76 5.68
CA GLY A 133 7.91 -10.74 7.04
C GLY A 133 7.56 -11.99 7.82
N ILE A 134 8.05 -12.02 9.05
CA ILE A 134 7.76 -13.02 10.05
C ILE A 134 7.11 -12.34 11.25
N ALA A 135 6.43 -13.11 12.08
CA ALA A 135 5.99 -12.63 13.38
C ALA A 135 6.26 -13.69 14.43
N ASP A 136 6.73 -13.24 15.58
CA ASP A 136 6.85 -14.08 16.77
C ASP A 136 5.47 -14.60 17.16
N GLN A 137 5.39 -15.88 17.56
CA GLN A 137 4.15 -16.52 18.00
C GLN A 137 3.69 -16.04 19.37
#